data_AF-A0A1G3UFB0-F1
#
_entry.id   AF-A0A1G3UFB0-F1
#
_cell.length_a   1.000
_cell.length_b   1.000
_cell.length_c   1.000
_cell.angle_alpha   90.00
_cell.angle_beta   90.00
_cell.angle_gamma   90.00
#
_symmetry.space_group_name_H-M   'P 1'
#
loop_
_entity.id
_entity.type
_entity.pdbx_description
1 polymer ?
#
loop_
_entity_poly.entity_id
_entity_poly.type
_entity_poly.pdbx_seq_one_letter_code
_entity_poly.pdbx_strand_id
1 'polypeptide(L)'
;MAETSKSGETIFKACAGCHGMSGEKAALGKSQIIRGWSAKKVAETLNGYKNDSYGGAMKGVMKGQVSGLSSEDINLLSEYISKL
;
A
#
# COMPACT_ATOMS: atom_id res chain seq x y z
N MET A 1 -12.08 0.22 26.79
CA MET A 1 -11.15 0.77 25.79
C MET A 1 -10.81 -0.33 24.80
N ALA A 2 -11.24 -0.23 23.55
CA ALA A 2 -10.75 -1.01 22.41
C ALA A 2 -11.43 -0.41 21.18
N GLU A 3 -10.86 0.65 20.62
CA GLU A 3 -11.23 1.07 19.27
C GLU A 3 -10.78 -0.06 18.34
N THR A 4 -11.74 -0.82 17.79
CA THR A 4 -11.54 -1.79 16.71
C THR A 4 -11.17 -1.08 15.39
N SER A 5 -10.38 -0.01 15.47
CA SER A 5 -9.93 0.79 14.34
C SER A 5 -8.90 -0.02 13.57
N LYS A 6 -9.29 -0.48 12.38
CA LYS A 6 -8.36 -0.90 11.33
C LYS A 6 -7.21 0.11 11.31
N SER A 7 -6.02 -0.36 11.65
CA SER A 7 -4.82 0.47 11.67
C SER A 7 -4.05 0.24 10.37
N GLY A 8 -3.44 1.30 9.83
CA GLY A 8 -2.61 1.20 8.62
C GLY A 8 -1.56 0.09 8.73
N GLU A 9 -1.02 -0.15 9.93
CA GLU A 9 -0.15 -1.29 10.24
C GLU A 9 -0.81 -2.65 9.94
N THR A 10 -2.02 -2.89 10.47
CA THR A 10 -2.73 -4.17 10.29
C THR A 10 -3.00 -4.46 8.82
N ILE A 11 -3.39 -3.43 8.07
CA ILE A 11 -3.62 -3.56 6.63
C ILE A 11 -2.27 -3.80 5.92
N PHE A 12 -1.22 -3.09 6.34
CA PHE A 12 0.13 -3.23 5.79
C PHE A 12 0.75 -4.60 6.03
N LYS A 13 0.35 -5.36 7.06
CA LYS A 13 0.85 -6.74 7.29
C LYS A 13 0.67 -7.64 6.06
N ALA A 14 -0.41 -7.47 5.31
CA ALA A 14 -0.63 -8.19 4.05
C ALA A 14 0.36 -7.75 2.95
N CYS A 15 0.73 -6.46 2.94
CA CYS A 15 1.68 -5.88 1.99
C CYS A 15 3.13 -6.24 2.34
N ALA A 16 3.45 -6.34 3.64
CA ALA A 16 4.79 -6.56 4.16
C ALA A 16 5.42 -7.88 3.69
N GLY A 17 4.61 -8.89 3.41
CA GLY A 17 5.08 -10.17 2.87
C GLY A 17 5.85 -10.02 1.55
N CYS A 18 5.44 -9.06 0.71
CA CYS A 18 6.09 -8.78 -0.57
C CYS A 18 6.95 -7.52 -0.53
N HIS A 19 6.49 -6.46 0.14
CA HIS A 19 7.14 -5.14 0.16
C HIS A 19 8.15 -4.95 1.32
N GLY A 20 8.25 -5.91 2.25
CA GLY A 20 9.05 -5.76 3.47
C GLY A 20 8.29 -5.02 4.56
N MET A 21 8.77 -5.13 5.80
CA MET A 21 8.06 -4.65 7.00
C MET A 21 7.89 -3.13 7.03
N SER A 22 8.76 -2.41 6.31
CA SER A 22 8.69 -0.96 6.12
C SER A 22 8.60 -0.54 4.66
N GLY A 23 8.21 -1.44 3.74
CA GLY A 23 8.15 -1.11 2.32
C GLY A 23 9.52 -0.93 1.66
N GLU A 24 10.58 -1.40 2.32
CA GLU A 24 11.98 -1.27 1.93
C GLU A 24 12.39 -2.23 0.81
N LYS A 25 11.56 -3.23 0.51
CA LYS A 25 11.84 -4.22 -0.52
C LYS A 25 11.10 -3.87 -1.80
N ALA A 26 11.82 -4.06 -2.91
CA ALA A 26 11.20 -4.17 -4.21
C ALA A 26 10.35 -5.45 -4.24
N ALA A 27 9.03 -5.32 -4.12
CA ALA A 27 8.14 -6.47 -4.17
C ALA A 27 8.36 -7.29 -5.45
N LEU A 28 8.64 -8.58 -5.25
CA LEU A 28 8.98 -9.55 -6.29
C LEU A 28 10.14 -9.12 -7.22
N GLY A 29 11.00 -8.20 -6.77
CA GLY A 29 12.10 -7.64 -7.57
C GLY A 29 11.65 -6.81 -8.78
N LYS A 30 10.35 -6.49 -8.86
CA LYS A 30 9.71 -5.82 -10.01
C LYS A 30 9.02 -4.51 -9.61
N SER A 31 8.71 -4.33 -8.33
CA SER A 31 8.07 -3.13 -7.78
C SER A 31 9.07 -2.10 -7.29
N GLN A 32 8.65 -0.84 -7.23
CA GLN A 32 9.45 0.23 -6.62
C GLN A 32 9.45 0.10 -5.10
N ILE A 33 10.54 0.53 -4.47
CA ILE A 33 10.62 0.68 -3.02
C ILE A 33 9.68 1.81 -2.61
N ILE A 34 8.70 1.50 -1.76
CA ILE A 34 7.68 2.45 -1.29
C ILE A 34 8.09 3.13 0.02
N ARG A 35 9.16 2.66 0.67
CA ARG A 35 9.75 3.29 1.86
C ARG A 35 10.15 4.74 1.55
N GLY A 36 9.78 5.66 2.45
CA GLY A 36 10.04 7.08 2.31
C GLY A 36 9.12 7.81 1.32
N TRP A 37 8.08 7.15 0.79
CA TRP A 37 7.07 7.85 0.00
C TRP A 37 6.14 8.66 0.89
N SER A 38 5.79 9.86 0.46
CA SER A 38 4.81 10.68 1.16
C SER A 38 3.43 10.02 1.11
N ALA A 39 2.63 10.18 2.17
CA ALA A 39 1.28 9.61 2.26
C ALA A 39 0.44 9.90 1.01
N LYS A 40 0.45 11.16 0.54
CA LYS A 40 -0.24 11.56 -0.69
C LYS A 40 0.19 10.71 -1.91
N LYS A 41 1.49 10.54 -2.11
CA LYS A 41 2.03 9.75 -3.22
C LYS A 41 1.60 8.29 -3.13
N VAL A 42 1.61 7.72 -1.93
CA VAL A 42 1.14 6.34 -1.70
C VAL A 42 -0.35 6.21 -2.01
N ALA A 43 -1.18 7.14 -1.51
CA ALA A 43 -2.62 7.15 -1.76
C ALA A 43 -2.94 7.29 -3.26
N GLU A 44 -2.29 8.22 -3.96
CA GLU A 44 -2.45 8.41 -5.41
C GLU A 44 -2.04 7.15 -6.18
N THR A 45 -0.95 6.51 -5.79
CA THR A 45 -0.46 5.28 -6.40
C THR A 45 -1.44 4.12 -6.18
N LEU A 46 -1.94 3.93 -4.96
CA LEU A 46 -2.93 2.90 -4.63
C LEU A 46 -4.25 3.11 -5.39
N ASN A 47 -4.74 4.35 -5.47
CA ASN A 47 -5.90 4.69 -6.29
C ASN A 47 -5.63 4.48 -7.78
N GLY A 48 -4.44 4.82 -8.25
CA GLY A 48 -4.00 4.58 -9.62
C GLY A 48 -4.00 3.09 -9.98
N TYR A 49 -3.53 2.21 -9.08
CA TYR A 49 -3.62 0.75 -9.27
C TYR A 49 -5.06 0.26 -9.31
N LYS A 50 -5.95 0.84 -8.49
CA LYS A 50 -7.37 0.50 -8.45
C LYS A 50 -8.10 0.90 -9.74
N ASN A 51 -7.78 2.09 -10.26
CA ASN A 51 -8.36 2.66 -11.48
C ASN A 51 -7.61 2.29 -12.77
N ASP A 52 -6.63 1.38 -12.71
CA ASP A 52 -5.76 0.99 -13.84
C ASP A 52 -4.95 2.15 -14.47
N SER A 53 -4.96 3.34 -13.85
CA SER A 53 -4.25 4.54 -14.32
C SER A 53 -2.77 4.54 -13.92
N TYR A 54 -2.40 3.73 -12.92
CA TYR A 54 -1.02 3.54 -12.48
C TYR A 54 -0.71 2.05 -12.43
N GLY A 55 0.45 1.64 -12.97
CA GLY A 55 0.77 0.23 -13.03
C GLY A 55 2.10 -0.10 -13.67
N GLY A 56 3.00 -0.71 -12.90
CA GLY A 56 4.21 -1.34 -13.42
C GLY A 56 3.98 -2.78 -13.91
N ALA A 57 5.06 -3.54 -14.08
CA ALA A 57 5.02 -4.92 -14.58
C ALA A 57 4.10 -5.87 -13.76
N MET A 58 3.90 -5.59 -12.47
CA MET A 58 3.08 -6.39 -11.55
C MET A 58 1.75 -5.70 -11.18
N LYS A 59 1.22 -4.81 -12.04
CA LYS A 59 -0.01 -4.06 -11.73
C LYS A 59 -1.22 -4.96 -11.47
N GLY A 60 -1.33 -6.11 -12.13
CA GLY A 60 -2.46 -7.03 -11.94
C GLY A 60 -2.52 -7.61 -10.53
N VAL A 61 -1.36 -7.94 -9.95
CA VAL A 61 -1.25 -8.43 -8.57
C VAL A 61 -1.60 -7.32 -7.59
N MET A 62 -1.02 -6.12 -7.78
CA MET A 62 -1.28 -4.98 -6.91
C MET A 62 -2.75 -4.54 -6.99
N LYS A 63 -3.35 -4.54 -8.18
CA LYS A 63 -4.79 -4.27 -8.41
C LYS A 63 -5.65 -5.25 -7.62
N GLY A 64 -5.35 -6.55 -7.65
CA GLY A 64 -6.08 -7.54 -6.85
C GLY A 64 -6.03 -7.25 -5.35
N GLN A 65 -4.87 -6.81 -4.84
CA GLN A 65 -4.71 -6.42 -3.43
C GLN A 65 -5.45 -5.12 -3.08
N VAL A 66 -5.35 -4.08 -3.91
CA VAL A 66 -6.00 -2.79 -3.65
C VAL A 66 -7.48 -2.74 -4.01
N SER A 67 -7.95 -3.69 -4.82
CA SER A 67 -9.36 -3.83 -5.23
C SER A 67 -10.28 -4.01 -4.03
N GLY A 68 -9.83 -4.72 -2.99
CA GLY A 68 -10.60 -4.95 -1.77
C GLY A 68 -10.48 -3.84 -0.73
N LEU A 69 -9.63 -2.84 -0.96
CA LEU A 69 -9.40 -1.75 -0.02
C LEU A 69 -10.39 -0.61 -0.25
N SER A 70 -10.95 -0.10 0.84
CA SER A 70 -11.74 1.13 0.85
C SER A 70 -10.85 2.38 0.79
N SER A 71 -11.45 3.53 0.48
CA SER A 71 -10.74 4.82 0.47
C SER A 71 -10.09 5.14 1.82
N GLU A 72 -10.77 4.82 2.93
CA GLU A 72 -10.23 4.92 4.29
C GLU A 72 -9.05 3.98 4.53
N ASP A 73 -9.15 2.72 4.08
CA ASP A 73 -8.06 1.74 4.20
C ASP A 73 -6.81 2.24 3.47
N ILE A 74 -6.99 2.79 2.27
CA ILE A 74 -5.92 3.40 1.47
C ILE A 74 -5.30 4.56 2.25
N ASN A 75 -6.12 5.47 2.78
CA ASN A 75 -5.63 6.64 3.51
C ASN A 75 -4.80 6.24 4.75
N LEU A 76 -5.32 5.31 5.55
CA LEU A 76 -4.66 4.75 6.73
C LEU A 76 -3.33 4.06 6.37
N LEU A 77 -3.31 3.28 5.30
CA LEU A 77 -2.09 2.66 4.76
C LEU A 77 -1.06 3.70 4.35
N SER A 78 -1.48 4.72 3.58
CA SER A 78 -0.58 5.75 3.11
C SER A 78 0.02 6.58 4.23
N GLU A 79 -0.78 6.94 5.23
CA GLU A 79 -0.29 7.62 6.44
C GLU A 79 0.71 6.76 7.20
N TYR A 80 0.43 5.46 7.32
CA TYR A 80 1.33 4.52 7.97
C TYR A 80 2.65 4.38 7.20
N ILE A 81 2.60 4.09 5.89
CA ILE A 81 3.78 3.93 5.02
C ILE A 81 4.63 5.21 5.00
N SER A 82 4.01 6.39 5.06
CA SER A 82 4.73 7.67 5.10
C SER A 82 5.49 7.91 6.40
N LYS A 83 5.19 7.15 7.45
CA LYS A 83 5.84 7.22 8.77
C LYS A 83 6.85 6.08 8.99
N LEU A 84 7.05 5.20 8.00
CA LEU A 84 8.03 4.10 7.98
C LEU A 84 9.36 4.51 7.35
#